data_AF-A0AAV9BW96-F1
#
_entry.id   AF-A0AAV9BW96-F1
#
_cell.length_a   1.000
_cell.length_b   1.000
_cell.length_c   1.000
_cell.angle_alpha   90.00
_cell.angle_beta   90.00
_cell.angle_gamma   90.00
#
_symmetry.space_group_name_H-M   'P 1'
#
loop_
_entity.id
_entity.type
_entity.pdbx_description
1 polymer ?
#
loop_
_entity_poly.entity_id
_entity_poly.type
_entity_poly.pdbx_seq_one_letter_code
_entity_poly.pdbx_strand_id
1 'polypeptide(L)'
;MDYSWSISKAIRCIHVGLLCVQERADDRPTMPSIVTMLNIETLTLPQPRQPGFYTRANDLPSDSPTEQNQESCSINEVTLTIIHAR
;
A
#
# COMPACT_ATOMS: atom_id res chain seq x y z
N MET A 1 18.39 -15.49 18.49
CA MET A 1 18.76 -14.10 18.10
C MET A 1 18.94 -14.10 16.60
N ASP A 2 17.80 -14.02 15.94
CA ASP A 2 17.48 -14.50 14.60
C ASP A 2 17.29 -13.29 13.70
N TYR A 3 18.19 -12.32 13.83
CA TYR A 3 18.18 -11.06 13.09
C TYR A 3 18.66 -11.20 11.64
N SER A 4 18.88 -12.42 11.14
CA SER A 4 19.21 -12.64 9.74
C SER A 4 17.94 -12.85 8.92
N TRP A 5 17.07 -11.84 8.93
CA TRP A 5 16.14 -11.72 7.82
C TRP A 5 16.96 -11.33 6.59
N SER A 6 17.08 -12.25 5.62
CA SER A 6 17.90 -12.00 4.44
C SER A 6 17.31 -10.85 3.62
N ILE A 7 18.17 -9.98 3.08
CA ILE A 7 17.76 -8.86 2.22
C ILE A 7 16.85 -9.35 1.09
N SER A 8 17.15 -10.53 0.54
CA SER A 8 16.33 -11.18 -0.49
C SER A 8 14.89 -11.44 -0.03
N LYS A 9 14.69 -11.93 1.20
CA LYS A 9 13.35 -12.11 1.77
C LYS A 9 12.64 -10.78 1.98
N ALA A 10 13.37 -9.72 2.37
CA ALA A 10 12.78 -8.38 2.55
C ALA A 10 12.28 -7.82 1.23
N ILE A 11 13.14 -7.84 0.20
CA ILE A 11 12.79 -7.40 -1.15
C ILE A 11 11.59 -8.19 -1.68
N ARG A 12 11.58 -9.51 -1.45
CA ARG A 12 10.48 -10.38 -1.85
C ARG A 12 9.16 -10.01 -1.15
N CYS A 13 9.17 -9.77 0.16
CA CYS A 13 8.00 -9.30 0.89
C CYS A 13 7.50 -7.94 0.39
N ILE A 14 8.41 -6.99 0.14
CA ILE A 14 8.07 -5.68 -0.42
C ILE A 14 7.38 -5.86 -1.78
N HIS A 15 7.97 -6.68 -2.66
CA HIS A 15 7.42 -6.95 -4.00
C HIS A 15 6.03 -7.56 -3.95
N VAL A 16 5.81 -8.56 -3.09
CA VAL A 16 4.48 -9.17 -2.88
C VAL A 16 3.51 -8.18 -2.27
N GLY A 17 3.96 -7.33 -1.33
CA GLY A 17 3.16 -6.24 -0.77
C GLY A 17 2.68 -5.25 -1.83
N LEU A 18 3.54 -4.89 -2.79
CA LEU A 18 3.18 -4.02 -3.91
C LEU A 18 2.11 -4.66 -4.82
N LEU A 19 2.18 -5.97 -5.05
CA LEU A 19 1.15 -6.71 -5.80
C LEU A 19 -0.20 -6.76 -5.06
N CYS A 20 -0.22 -6.65 -3.72
CA CYS A 20 -1.46 -6.67 -2.95
C CYS A 20 -2.27 -5.37 -3.04
N VAL A 21 -1.62 -4.25 -3.38
CA VAL A 21 -2.24 -2.91 -3.37
C VAL A 21 -2.54 -2.38 -4.78
N GLN A 22 -2.63 -3.26 -5.77
CA GLN A 22 -2.92 -2.87 -7.15
C GLN A 22 -4.29 -2.20 -7.27
N GLU A 23 -4.36 -1.21 -8.17
CA GLU A 23 -5.58 -0.45 -8.45
C GLU A 23 -6.74 -1.38 -8.83
N ARG A 24 -6.54 -2.23 -9.83
CA ARG A 24 -7.53 -3.23 -10.23
C ARG A 24 -7.54 -4.40 -9.23
N ALA A 25 -8.72 -4.78 -8.77
CA ALA A 25 -8.90 -5.91 -7.86
C ALA A 25 -8.42 -7.24 -8.48
N ASP A 26 -8.66 -7.43 -9.79
CA ASP A 26 -8.27 -8.63 -10.53
C ASP A 26 -6.75 -8.86 -10.58
N ASP A 27 -5.97 -7.80 -10.36
CA ASP A 27 -4.51 -7.84 -10.41
C ASP A 27 -3.89 -8.22 -9.05
N ARG A 28 -4.70 -8.27 -7.99
CA ARG A 28 -4.23 -8.61 -6.64
C ARG A 28 -4.09 -10.13 -6.52
N PRO A 29 -2.97 -10.65 -5.99
CA PRO A 29 -2.81 -12.08 -5.82
C PRO A 29 -3.77 -12.61 -4.74
N THR A 30 -4.23 -13.84 -4.93
CA THR A 30 -5.01 -14.55 -3.92
C THR A 30 -4.12 -14.96 -2.74
N MET A 31 -4.71 -15.20 -1.56
CA MET A 31 -3.94 -15.64 -0.37
C MET A 31 -3.07 -16.89 -0.62
N PRO A 32 -3.54 -17.95 -1.29
CA PRO A 32 -2.68 -19.09 -1.64
C PRO A 32 -1.51 -18.72 -2.54
N SER A 33 -1.72 -17.82 -3.51
CA SER A 33 -0.66 -17.31 -4.37
C SER A 33 0.37 -16.52 -3.56
N ILE A 34 -0.06 -15.68 -2.62
CA ILE A 34 0.83 -14.92 -1.72
C ILE A 34 1.73 -15.86 -0.91
N VAL A 35 1.15 -16.90 -0.29
CA VAL A 35 1.93 -17.89 0.49
C VAL A 35 2.96 -18.60 -0.39
N THR A 36 2.56 -19.00 -1.60
CA THR A 36 3.46 -19.62 -2.59
C THR A 36 4.58 -18.66 -3.00
N MET A 37 4.23 -17.41 -3.28
CA MET A 37 5.16 -16.34 -3.61
C MET A 37 6.14 -16.07 -2.48
N LEU A 38 5.77 -16.20 -1.21
CA LEU A 38 6.68 -15.96 -0.09
C LEU A 38 7.59 -17.17 0.21
N ASN A 39 7.07 -18.39 0.04
CA ASN A 39 7.79 -19.61 0.41
C ASN A 39 8.77 -20.11 -0.66
N ILE A 40 8.50 -19.86 -1.94
CA ILE A 40 9.33 -20.38 -3.04
C ILE A 40 10.32 -19.29 -3.48
N GLU A 41 11.54 -19.29 -2.95
CA GLU A 41 12.54 -18.24 -3.22
C GLU A 41 12.95 -18.13 -4.69
N THR A 42 12.84 -19.21 -5.47
CA THR A 42 13.18 -19.25 -6.91
C THR A 42 12.04 -18.81 -7.82
N LEU A 43 10.85 -18.57 -7.28
CA LEU A 43 9.69 -18.21 -8.08
C LEU A 43 9.80 -16.75 -8.53
N THR A 44 9.75 -16.54 -9.84
CA THR A 44 9.72 -15.22 -10.48
C THR A 44 8.38 -14.55 -10.23
N LEU A 45 8.41 -13.33 -9.68
CA LEU A 45 7.22 -12.55 -9.38
C LEU A 45 6.88 -11.61 -10.55
N PRO A 46 5.59 -11.38 -10.85
CA PRO A 46 5.18 -10.42 -11.87
C PRO A 46 5.54 -8.99 -11.44
N GLN A 47 5.78 -8.09 -12.39
CA GLN A 47 6.06 -6.69 -12.08
C GLN A 47 4.81 -6.01 -11.51
N PRO A 48 4.90 -5.28 -10.39
CA PRO A 48 3.78 -4.52 -9.86
C PRO A 48 3.37 -3.39 -10.81
N ARG A 49 2.06 -3.18 -10.97
CA ARG A 49 1.46 -2.03 -11.67
C ARG A 49 1.29 -0.86 -10.70
N GLN A 50 0.60 0.20 -11.11
CA GLN A 50 0.28 1.32 -10.23
C GLN A 50 -0.59 0.86 -9.03
N PRO A 51 -0.24 1.25 -7.80
CA PRO A 51 -1.09 1.05 -6.63
C PRO A 51 -2.38 1.86 -6.76
N GLY A 52 -3.49 1.34 -6.21
CA GLY A 52 -4.79 2.03 -6.25
C GLY A 52 -4.86 3.34 -5.46
N PHE A 53 -3.83 3.64 -4.68
CA PHE A 53 -3.69 4.85 -3.86
C PHE A 53 -2.51 5.72 -4.31
N TYR A 54 -2.17 5.71 -5.60
CA TYR A 54 -1.21 6.67 -6.12
C TYR A 54 -1.87 8.05 -6.25
N THR A 55 -1.87 8.83 -5.18
CA THR A 55 -2.17 10.26 -5.27
C THR A 55 -1.03 10.89 -6.06
N ARG A 56 -1.26 11.23 -7.33
CA ARG A 56 -0.33 12.03 -8.11
C ARG A 56 -0.18 13.36 -7.38
N ALA A 57 0.97 13.59 -6.76
CA ALA A 57 1.32 14.87 -6.16
C ALA A 57 1.36 16.06 -7.17
N ASN A 58 1.02 15.82 -8.45
CA ASN A 58 1.10 16.77 -9.54
C ASN A 58 -0.27 17.30 -10.00
N ASP A 59 -1.36 17.04 -9.29
CA ASP A 59 -2.66 17.66 -9.59
C ASP A 59 -2.86 18.97 -8.79
N LEU A 60 -1.77 19.61 -8.36
CA LEU A 60 -1.80 21.04 -8.04
C LEU A 60 -1.58 21.83 -9.35
N PRO A 61 -2.43 22.83 -9.65
CA PRO A 61 -2.10 23.79 -10.69
C PRO A 61 -0.78 24.45 -10.31
N SER A 62 0.15 24.44 -11.27
CA SER A 62 1.43 25.12 -11.20
C SER A 62 1.22 26.59 -10.86
N ASP A 63 1.45 26.98 -9.61
CA ASP A 63 1.90 28.31 -9.24
C ASP A 63 2.92 28.20 -8.09
N SER A 64 4.11 28.73 -8.36
CA SER A 64 5.34 28.80 -7.55
C SER A 64 5.20 29.52 -6.20
N PRO A 65 6.30 29.72 -5.43
CA PRO A 65 7.18 28.77 -4.76
C PRO A 65 7.15 28.95 -3.22
N THR A 66 7.62 27.96 -2.46
CA THR A 66 8.13 28.06 -1.07
C THR A 66 7.25 28.77 -0.02
N GLU A 67 6.67 28.01 0.91
CA GLU A 67 7.03 28.04 2.34
C GLU A 67 6.15 27.05 3.11
N GLN A 68 6.83 26.13 3.78
CA GLN A 68 6.29 24.93 4.38
C GLN A 68 5.68 25.28 5.74
N ASN A 69 4.45 25.77 5.76
CA ASN A 69 3.62 25.84 6.97
C ASN A 69 2.15 26.04 6.60
N GLN A 70 1.43 24.93 6.40
CA GLN A 70 0.01 24.91 6.73
C GLN A 70 -0.49 23.47 6.85
N GLU A 71 -0.75 23.12 8.10
CA GLU A 71 -1.63 22.04 8.50
C GLU A 71 -2.90 22.05 7.64
N SER A 72 -3.24 20.91 7.05
CA SER A 72 -4.64 20.65 6.71
C SER A 72 -4.93 19.19 7.02
N CYS A 73 -5.18 18.95 8.31
CA CYS A 73 -5.86 17.75 8.76
C CYS A 73 -7.22 17.66 8.04
N SER A 74 -7.45 16.57 7.32
CA SER A 74 -8.77 16.24 6.79
C SER A 74 -9.76 16.11 7.94
N ILE A 75 -10.85 16.89 7.92
CA ILE A 75 -11.99 16.68 8.81
C ILE A 75 -12.72 15.45 8.29
N ASN A 76 -12.51 14.30 8.93
CA ASN A 76 -13.31 13.13 8.67
C ASN A 76 -14.68 13.35 9.31
N GLU A 77 -15.71 13.57 8.48
CA GLU A 77 -17.12 13.61 8.88
C GLU A 77 -17.54 12.23 9.43
N VAL A 78 -17.31 12.00 10.73
CA VAL A 78 -17.73 10.76 11.41
C VAL A 78 -19.19 10.89 11.83
N THR A 79 -20.06 10.06 11.27
CA THR A 79 -21.45 9.93 11.75
C THR A 79 -21.50 9.08 13.02
N LEU A 80 -21.75 9.71 14.17
CA LEU A 80 -21.97 9.01 15.44
C LEU A 80 -23.40 8.48 15.52
N THR A 81 -23.57 7.17 15.61
CA THR A 81 -24.85 6.52 15.90
C THR A 81 -24.95 6.19 17.39
N ILE A 82 -26.03 6.62 18.05
CA ILE A 82 -26.27 6.38 19.48
C ILE A 82 -26.82 4.96 19.66
N ILE A 83 -26.10 4.13 20.41
CA ILE A 83 -26.54 2.82 20.83
C ILE A 83 -27.55 2.95 22.00
N HIS A 84 -28.70 2.28 21.91
CA HIS A 84 -29.67 2.17 23.02
C HIS A 84 -29.47 0.85 23.75
N ALA A 85 -29.30 0.91 25.07
CA ALA A 85 -29.38 -0.27 25.93
C ALA A 85 -30.85 -0.64 26.16
N ARG A 86 -31.14 -1.94 26.19
CA ARG A 86 -32.48 -2.48 26.46
C ARG A 86 -32.57 -3.05 27.87
#